data_AF-A0A1I0ZY44-F1
#
_entry.id   AF-A0A1I0ZY44-F1
#
_cell.length_a   1.000
_cell.length_b   1.000
_cell.length_c   1.000
_cell.angle_alpha   90.00
_cell.angle_beta   90.00
_cell.angle_gamma   90.00
#
_symmetry.space_group_name_H-M   'P 1'
#
loop_
_entity.id
_entity.type
_entity.pdbx_description
1 polymer ?
#
loop_
_entity_poly.entity_id
_entity_poly.type
_entity_poly.pdbx_seq_one_letter_code
_entity_poly.pdbx_strand_id
1 'polypeptide(L)' 'MNNHLKKKIAPVIITIIMVLYYFIYFIFLMTIFKGVARMLLGVAPFLLSMVMIGVCIQRLKEIDGGEEDDLSKY' A
#
# COMPACT_ATOMS: atom_id res chain seq x y z
N MET A 1 -22.27 -10.47 -11.09
CA MET A 1 -20.80 -10.60 -10.99
C MET A 1 -20.33 -9.62 -9.92
N ASN A 2 -19.98 -10.15 -8.74
CA ASN A 2 -19.72 -9.49 -7.45
C ASN A 2 -19.21 -8.03 -7.51
N ASN A 3 -20.07 -7.06 -7.19
CA ASN A 3 -19.68 -5.64 -7.03
C ASN A 3 -18.54 -5.45 -6.02
N HIS A 4 -18.47 -6.30 -4.99
CA HIS A 4 -17.38 -6.33 -4.02
C HIS A 4 -16.01 -6.60 -4.68
N LEU A 5 -15.93 -7.48 -5.68
CA LEU A 5 -14.66 -7.74 -6.38
C LEU A 5 -14.18 -6.50 -7.16
N LYS A 6 -15.08 -5.76 -7.78
CA LYS A 6 -14.72 -4.50 -8.46
C LYS A 6 -14.24 -3.43 -7.49
N LYS A 7 -14.87 -3.32 -6.31
CA LYS A 7 -14.45 -2.37 -5.27
C LYS A 7 -13.07 -2.70 -4.69
N LYS A 8 -12.72 -3.99 -4.57
CA LYS A 8 -11.39 -4.44 -4.10
C LYS A 8 -10.25 -4.17 -5.09
N ILE A 9 -10.53 -4.14 -6.39
CA ILE A 9 -9.51 -3.96 -7.42
C ILE A 9 -8.82 -2.59 -7.27
N ALA A 10 -9.59 -1.53 -6.98
CA ALA A 10 -9.05 -0.18 -6.82
C ALA A 10 -7.96 -0.07 -5.72
N PRO A 11 -8.22 -0.42 -4.44
CA PRO A 11 -7.21 -0.33 -3.40
C PRO A 11 -6.02 -1.25 -3.66
N VAL A 12 -6.24 -2.44 -4.22
CA VAL A 12 -5.14 -3.37 -4.54
C VAL A 12 -4.21 -2.81 -5.62
N ILE A 13 -4.75 -2.29 -6.72
CA ILE A 13 -3.96 -1.69 -7.80
C ILE A 13 -3.15 -0.51 -7.27
N ILE A 14 -3.77 0.39 -6.50
CA ILE A 14 -3.08 1.56 -5.92
C ILE A 14 -1.95 1.10 -5.00
N THR A 15 -2.20 0.07 -4.17
CA THR A 15 -1.17 -0.47 -3.27
C THR A 15 0.01 -1.05 -4.07
N ILE A 16 -0.24 -1.79 -5.14
CA ILE A 16 0.80 -2.35 -6.01
C ILE A 16 1.64 -1.23 -6.65
N ILE A 17 0.99 -0.20 -7.19
CA ILE A 17 1.67 0.96 -7.80
C ILE A 17 2.55 1.66 -6.75
N MET A 18 2.04 1.88 -5.54
CA MET A 18 2.78 2.53 -4.46
C MET A 18 3.98 1.69 -3.98
N VAL A 19 3.81 0.37 -3.85
CA VAL A 19 4.91 -0.54 -3.49
C VAL A 19 5.99 -0.53 -4.57
N LEU A 20 5.63 -0.57 -5.86
CA LEU A 20 6.58 -0.44 -6.97
C LEU A 20 7.29 0.91 -6.95
N TYR A 21 6.56 1.99 -6.71
CA TYR A 21 7.15 3.34 -6.59
C TYR A 21 8.17 3.41 -5.46
N TYR A 22 7.84 2.91 -4.26
CA TYR A 22 8.77 2.86 -3.15
C TYR A 22 9.96 1.94 -3.38
N PHE A 23 9.78 0.85 -4.13
CA PHE A 23 10.87 -0.03 -4.51
C PHE A 23 11.87 0.66 -5.45
N ILE A 24 11.37 1.37 -6.48
CA ILE A 24 12.22 2.16 -7.37
C ILE A 24 12.94 3.27 -6.59
N TYR A 25 12.21 3.97 -5.70
CA TYR A 25 12.78 5.00 -4.84
C TYR A 25 13.88 4.44 -3.92
N PHE A 26 13.67 3.24 -3.37
CA PHE A 26 14.69 2.53 -2.58
C PHE A 26 15.95 2.25 -3.40
N ILE A 27 15.83 1.71 -4.62
CA ILE A 27 16.98 1.47 -5.50
C ILE A 27 17.74 2.78 -5.79
N PHE A 28 17.00 3.87 -6.03
CA PHE A 28 17.57 5.18 -6.29
C PHE A 28 18.37 5.71 -5.08
N LEU A 29 17.79 5.61 -3.87
CA LEU A 29 18.47 5.95 -2.62
C LEU A 29 19.75 5.13 -2.40
N MET A 30 19.69 3.82 -2.67
CA MET A 30 20.85 2.92 -2.54
C MET A 30 21.98 3.28 -3.49
N THR A 31 21.64 3.85 -4.66
CA THR A 31 22.61 4.25 -5.69
C THR A 31 23.27 5.59 -5.37
N ILE A 32 22.51 6.57 -4.86
CA ILE A 32 23.01 7.92 -4.58
C ILE A 32 23.81 7.98 -3.28
N PHE A 33 23.27 7.41 -2.20
CA PHE A 33 23.87 7.54 -0.87
C PHE A 33 24.82 6.39 -0.57
N LYS A 34 25.92 6.70 0.15
CA LYS A 34 26.93 5.72 0.62
C LYS A 34 27.05 5.81 2.15
N GLY A 35 27.50 4.74 2.79
CA GLY A 35 27.69 4.68 4.25
C GLY A 35 26.38 4.53 5.03
N VAL A 36 26.36 4.94 6.29
CA VAL A 36 25.26 4.70 7.25
C VAL A 36 23.94 5.37 6.83
N ALA A 37 24.02 6.51 6.15
CA ALA A 37 22.83 7.23 5.63
C ALA A 37 22.01 6.38 4.65
N ARG A 38 22.66 5.47 3.90
CA ARG A 38 22.00 4.53 2.99
C ARG A 38 21.04 3.60 3.74
N MET A 39 21.48 3.04 4.87
CA MET A 39 20.64 2.14 5.66
C MET A 39 19.50 2.88 6.34
N LEU A 40 19.78 4.05 6.94
CA LEU A 40 18.76 4.86 7.60
C LEU A 40 17.65 5.29 6.63
N LEU A 41 18.01 5.80 5.45
CA LEU A 41 17.05 6.24 4.44
C LEU A 41 16.37 5.09 3.71
N GLY A 42 17.04 3.93 3.57
CA GLY A 42 16.49 2.75 2.92
C GLY A 42 15.42 2.02 3.76
N VAL A 43 15.49 2.11 5.09
CA VAL A 43 14.49 1.50 5.97
C VAL A 43 13.14 2.22 5.88
N ALA A 44 13.12 3.53 5.65
CA ALA A 44 11.90 4.33 5.57
C ALA A 44 10.90 3.85 4.49
N PRO A 45 11.26 3.71 3.19
CA PRO A 45 10.34 3.21 2.17
C PRO A 45 9.90 1.76 2.43
N PHE A 46 10.72 0.97 3.12
CA PHE A 46 10.35 -0.40 3.51
C PHE A 46 9.28 -0.43 4.61
N LEU A 47 9.41 0.41 5.63
CA LEU A 47 8.36 0.55 6.66
C LEU A 47 7.06 1.08 6.05
N LEU A 48 7.15 2.09 5.18
CA LEU A 48 5.99 2.67 4.51
C LEU A 48 5.27 1.66 3.60
N SER A 49 6.01 0.78 2.90
CA SER A 49 5.38 -0.25 2.08
C SER A 49 4.61 -1.27 2.94
N MET A 50 5.15 -1.67 4.10
CA MET A 50 4.43 -2.53 5.05
C MET A 50 3.16 -1.88 5.58
N VAL A 51 3.21 -0.60 5.94
CA VAL A 51 2.03 0.17 6.39
C VAL A 51 0.98 0.22 5.28
N MET A 52 1.38 0.51 4.04
CA MET A 52 0.45 0.55 2.88
C MET A 52 -0.25 -0.79 2.66
N ILE A 53 0.48 -1.91 2.78
CA ILE A 53 -0.10 -3.24 2.67
C ILE A 53 -1.09 -3.49 3.82
N GLY A 54 -0.75 -3.10 5.05
CA GLY A 54 -1.62 -3.22 6.21
C GLY A 54 -2.95 -2.46 6.05
N VAL A 55 -2.88 -1.21 5.58
CA VAL A 55 -4.08 -0.40 5.28
C VAL A 55 -4.90 -1.04 4.16
N CYS A 56 -4.26 -1.56 3.12
CA CYS A 56 -4.96 -2.26 2.04
C CYS A 56 -5.72 -3.49 2.56
N ILE A 57 -5.09 -4.31 3.41
CA ILE A 57 -5.74 -5.46 4.03
C ILE A 57 -6.94 -5.03 4.88
N GLN A 58 -6.82 -3.94 5.65
CA GLN A 58 -7.93 -3.41 6.43
C GLN A 58 -9.10 -2.99 5.54
N ARG A 59 -8.83 -2.25 4.44
CA ARG A 59 -9.86 -1.90 3.45
C ARG A 59 -10.52 -3.11 2.80
N LEU A 60 -9.73 -4.14 2.46
CA LEU A 60 -10.28 -5.37 1.92
C LEU A 60 -11.22 -6.06 2.92
N LYS A 61 -10.87 -6.05 4.21
CA LYS A 61 -11.74 -6.56 5.28
C LYS A 61 -13.00 -5.73 5.47
N GLU A 62 -12.93 -4.40 5.40
CA GLU A 62 -14.10 -3.50 5.45
C GLU A 62 -15.08 -3.80 4.29
N ILE A 63 -14.54 -3.96 3.07
CA ILE A 63 -15.33 -4.30 1.86
C ILE A 63 -15.96 -5.70 1.98
N ASP A 64 -15.27 -6.66 2.60
CA ASP A 64 -15.75 -8.03 2.83
C ASP A 64 -16.73 -8.15 3.99
N GLY A 65 -16.54 -7.35 5.05
CA GLY A 65 -17.41 -7.30 6.22
C GLY A 65 -18.73 -6.57 5.98
N GLY A 66 -18.87 -5.88 4.84
CA GLY A 66 -20.07 -5.11 4.50
C GLY A 66 -20.17 -3.76 5.22
N GLU A 67 -19.14 -3.34 5.96
CA GLU A 67 -19.10 -2.03 6.65
C GLU A 67 -19.18 -0.85 5.64
N GLU A 68 -18.64 -1.02 4.43
CA GLU A 68 -18.83 -0.05 3.36
C GLU A 68 -20.29 0.08 2.88
N ASP A 69 -21.11 -0.96 3.05
CA ASP A 69 -22.49 -0.99 2.57
C ASP A 69 -23.45 -0.31 3.56
N ASP A 70 -23.10 -0.25 4.85
CA ASP A 70 -23.85 0.45 5.89
C ASP A 70 -23.79 1.98 5.75
N LEU A 71 -22.69 2.53 5.22
CA LEU A 71 -22.58 3.96 4.88
C LEU A 71 -23.44 4.37 3.68
N SER A 72 -23.89 3.41 2.85
CA SER A 72 -24.81 3.70 1.73
C SER A 72 -26.26 3.86 2.16
N LYS A 73 -26.58 3.48 3.41
CA LYS A 73 -27.93 3.54 3.99
C LYS A 73 -28.25 4.84 4.74
N TYR A 74 -27.30 5.78 4.80
CA TYR A 74 -27.48 7.14 5.31
C TYR A 74 -27.37 8.15 4.18
#